data_AF-A0A7V9AUY7-F1
#
_entry.id   AF-A0A7V9AUY7-F1
#
_cell.length_a   1.000
_cell.length_b   1.000
_cell.length_c   1.000
_cell.angle_alpha   90.00
_cell.angle_beta   90.00
_cell.angle_gamma   90.00
#
_symmetry.space_group_name_H-M   'P 1'
#
loop_
_entity.id
_entity.type
_entity.pdbx_description
1 polymer ?
#
loop_
_entity_poly.entity_id
_entity_poly.type
_entity_poly.pdbx_seq_one_letter_code
_entity_poly.pdbx_strand_id
1 'polypeptide(L)'
;QNLRLLEWSVPEDADIRDPKIVKRANPASWISVQALREQQEAVAEVAYRRFHLNQWTARVGAWLPAGAWQACAGTPTFTPGERVWVGVDVGGERSDSAVVWINEQLHVGVQTWSGDDAVLEVTAHVTELAAQYQIVEAVYDPWRAGQMAQEWAQRGITAVTFPQSDSRMIPACETLYDAVVHKRLVHPDDPDLNSHVHAAIARHSRRGWRLDKPDRSTKIDAVIALAMAIDRHAYQPEPAVLHGWV
;
A
#
# COMPACT_ATOMS: atom_id res chain seq x y z
N GLN A 1 14.17 -16.59 -39.03
CA GLN A 1 13.06 -15.63 -39.24
C GLN A 1 13.14 -14.58 -38.15
N ASN A 2 13.16 -13.29 -38.49
CA ASN A 2 13.15 -12.20 -37.51
C ASN A 2 11.70 -11.84 -37.17
N LEU A 3 11.26 -12.15 -35.95
CA LEU A 3 10.00 -11.67 -35.42
C LEU A 3 10.09 -10.15 -35.19
N ARG A 4 9.01 -9.41 -35.47
CA ARG A 4 8.88 -7.99 -35.13
C ARG A 4 7.53 -7.76 -34.45
N LEU A 5 7.55 -6.97 -33.39
CA LEU A 5 6.35 -6.43 -32.75
C LEU A 5 6.03 -5.06 -33.35
N LEU A 6 4.77 -4.83 -33.70
CA LEU A 6 4.26 -3.52 -34.07
C LEU A 6 3.27 -3.09 -33.00
N GLU A 7 3.49 -1.91 -32.44
CA GLU A 7 2.66 -1.31 -31.41
C GLU A 7 1.97 -0.07 -31.96
N TRP A 8 0.67 0.06 -31.68
CA TRP A 8 -0.12 1.24 -32.01
C TRP A 8 -0.57 1.91 -30.72
N SER A 9 0.31 2.70 -30.12
CA SER A 9 0.02 3.47 -28.91
C SER A 9 0.22 4.97 -29.10
N VAL A 10 -0.33 5.76 -28.18
CA VAL A 10 -0.16 7.21 -28.11
C VAL A 10 0.74 7.55 -26.91
N PRO A 11 1.74 8.47 -27.04
CA PRO A 11 2.55 8.91 -25.90
C PRO A 11 1.71 9.40 -24.72
N GLU A 12 2.13 9.14 -23.49
CA GLU A 12 1.35 9.41 -22.28
C GLU A 12 0.95 10.88 -22.12
N ASP A 13 1.85 11.78 -22.53
CA ASP A 13 1.71 13.24 -22.48
C ASP A 13 0.92 13.84 -23.66
N ALA A 14 0.51 13.01 -24.62
CA ALA A 14 -0.19 13.50 -25.80
C ALA A 14 -1.61 14.00 -25.50
N ASP A 15 -2.03 15.02 -26.22
CA ASP A 15 -3.38 15.56 -26.14
C ASP A 15 -4.39 14.58 -26.73
N ILE A 16 -5.14 13.91 -25.84
CA ILE A 16 -6.16 12.93 -26.20
C ILE A 16 -7.41 13.56 -26.84
N ARG A 17 -7.50 14.89 -26.92
CA ARG A 17 -8.56 15.59 -27.65
C ARG A 17 -8.23 15.79 -29.13
N ASP A 18 -6.98 15.57 -29.54
CA ASP A 18 -6.60 15.63 -30.95
C ASP A 18 -7.03 14.32 -31.66
N PRO A 19 -8.02 14.39 -32.58
CA PRO A 19 -8.51 13.21 -33.29
C PRO A 19 -7.44 12.55 -34.16
N LYS A 20 -6.43 13.29 -34.63
CA LYS A 20 -5.32 12.74 -35.41
C LYS A 20 -4.42 11.88 -34.52
N ILE A 21 -4.18 12.32 -33.29
CA ILE A 21 -3.36 11.59 -32.32
C ILE A 21 -4.07 10.30 -31.91
N VAL A 22 -5.32 10.38 -31.49
CA VAL A 22 -6.13 9.21 -31.08
C VAL A 22 -6.25 8.19 -32.21
N LYS A 23 -6.44 8.64 -33.46
CA LYS A 23 -6.60 7.74 -34.61
C LYS A 23 -5.32 6.95 -34.93
N ARG A 24 -4.12 7.43 -34.54
CA ARG A 24 -2.85 6.68 -34.74
C ARG A 24 -2.81 5.37 -33.96
N ALA A 25 -3.40 5.31 -32.76
CA ALA A 25 -3.53 4.08 -32.00
C ALA A 25 -4.64 3.14 -32.52
N ASN A 26 -5.47 3.63 -33.44
CA ASN A 26 -6.64 2.91 -33.96
C ASN A 26 -6.59 2.79 -35.49
N PRO A 27 -5.60 2.07 -36.06
CA PRO A 27 -5.33 2.06 -37.50
C PRO A 27 -6.41 1.38 -38.35
N ALA A 28 -7.28 0.58 -37.73
CA ALA A 28 -8.36 -0.12 -38.44
C ALA A 28 -9.31 0.87 -39.14
N SER A 29 -9.62 0.60 -40.42
CA SER A 29 -10.40 1.50 -41.26
C SER A 29 -11.85 1.66 -40.80
N TRP A 30 -12.41 0.66 -40.11
CA TRP A 30 -13.78 0.66 -39.60
C TRP A 30 -13.96 1.42 -38.27
N ILE A 31 -12.87 1.80 -37.58
CA ILE A 31 -12.95 2.61 -36.37
C ILE A 31 -12.97 4.09 -36.76
N SER A 32 -14.12 4.75 -36.73
CA SER A 32 -14.20 6.17 -37.13
C SER A 32 -13.71 7.11 -36.02
N VAL A 33 -13.27 8.31 -36.40
CA VAL A 33 -12.95 9.38 -35.43
C VAL A 33 -14.18 9.74 -34.57
N GLN A 34 -15.36 9.70 -35.18
CA GLN A 34 -16.61 9.94 -34.47
C GLN A 34 -16.84 8.89 -33.38
N ALA A 35 -16.72 7.60 -33.70
CA ALA A 35 -16.86 6.53 -32.72
C ALA A 35 -15.86 6.66 -31.57
N LEU A 36 -14.62 7.08 -31.87
CA LEU A 36 -13.61 7.32 -30.83
C LEU A 36 -13.95 8.50 -29.92
N ARG A 37 -14.62 9.54 -30.42
CA ARG A 37 -15.12 10.65 -29.60
C ARG A 37 -16.29 10.23 -28.72
N GLU A 38 -17.23 9.48 -29.29
CA GLU A 38 -18.37 8.92 -28.53
C GLU A 38 -17.88 8.05 -27.37
N GLN A 39 -16.85 7.22 -27.60
CA GLN A 39 -16.23 6.44 -26.52
C GLN A 39 -15.51 7.32 -25.49
N GLN A 40 -14.81 8.38 -25.93
CA GLN A 40 -14.12 9.30 -25.01
C GLN A 40 -15.08 10.00 -24.04
N GLU A 41 -16.32 10.26 -24.48
CA GLU A 41 -17.38 10.84 -23.66
C GLU A 41 -18.09 9.79 -22.78
N ALA A 42 -18.14 8.53 -23.23
CA ALA A 42 -18.88 7.45 -22.57
C ALA A 42 -18.10 6.75 -21.43
N VAL A 43 -16.76 6.76 -21.46
CA VAL A 43 -15.93 6.04 -20.48
C VAL A 43 -15.02 6.97 -19.70
N ALA A 44 -14.59 6.54 -18.51
CA ALA A 44 -13.60 7.28 -17.73
C ALA A 44 -12.28 7.43 -18.51
N GLU A 45 -11.61 8.57 -18.39
CA GLU A 45 -10.39 8.88 -19.17
C GLU A 45 -9.31 7.81 -19.06
N VAL A 46 -9.09 7.26 -17.86
CA VAL A 46 -8.13 6.16 -17.63
C VAL A 46 -8.49 4.89 -18.42
N ALA A 47 -9.78 4.56 -18.53
CA ALA A 47 -10.24 3.44 -19.33
C ALA A 47 -10.09 3.75 -20.83
N TYR A 48 -10.38 5.00 -21.23
CA TYR A 48 -10.19 5.44 -22.60
C TYR A 48 -8.72 5.32 -23.04
N ARG A 49 -7.81 5.87 -22.24
CA ARG A 49 -6.36 5.81 -22.48
C ARG A 49 -5.84 4.37 -22.52
N ARG A 50 -6.31 3.50 -21.63
CA ARG A 50 -5.93 2.08 -21.61
C ARG A 50 -6.42 1.31 -22.84
N PHE A 51 -7.71 1.39 -23.14
CA PHE A 51 -8.34 0.48 -24.12
C PHE A 51 -8.40 1.04 -25.54
N HIS A 52 -8.34 2.37 -25.71
CA HIS A 52 -8.38 3.00 -27.03
C HIS A 52 -7.04 3.60 -27.46
N LEU A 53 -6.13 3.90 -26.52
CA LEU A 53 -4.85 4.53 -26.83
C LEU A 53 -3.63 3.63 -26.55
N ASN A 54 -3.85 2.43 -26.02
CA ASN A 54 -2.81 1.48 -25.61
C ASN A 54 -1.75 2.13 -24.70
N GLN A 55 -2.18 3.06 -23.84
CA GLN A 55 -1.30 3.67 -22.84
C GLN A 55 -1.20 2.76 -21.62
N TRP A 56 0.01 2.69 -21.06
CA TRP A 56 0.26 2.09 -19.76
C TRP A 56 -0.25 3.03 -18.66
N THR A 57 -1.56 3.17 -18.57
CA THR A 57 -2.14 3.99 -17.51
C THR A 57 -2.06 3.26 -16.18
N ALA A 58 -1.79 4.01 -15.12
CA ALA A 58 -2.03 3.56 -13.77
C ALA A 58 -3.47 3.00 -13.67
N ARG A 59 -3.69 1.95 -12.86
CA ARG A 59 -5.02 1.36 -12.67
C ARG A 59 -6.03 2.46 -12.30
N VAL A 60 -7.29 2.30 -12.69
CA VAL A 60 -8.36 3.19 -12.21
C VAL A 60 -8.30 3.20 -10.69
N GLY A 61 -8.13 4.39 -10.10
CA GLY A 61 -7.95 4.53 -8.65
C GLY A 61 -6.52 4.33 -8.16
N ALA A 62 -5.47 4.48 -8.98
CA ALA A 62 -4.10 4.48 -8.46
C ALA A 62 -3.93 5.53 -7.34
N TRP A 63 -3.27 5.13 -6.26
CA TRP A 63 -3.10 5.97 -5.07
C TRP A 63 -1.73 6.66 -5.00
N LEU A 64 -0.77 6.26 -5.83
CA LEU A 64 0.57 6.87 -5.94
C LEU A 64 0.84 7.40 -7.36
N PRO A 65 1.65 8.46 -7.50
CA PRO A 65 2.24 8.83 -8.79
C PRO A 65 3.12 7.70 -9.35
N ALA A 66 3.20 7.61 -10.68
CA ALA A 66 4.03 6.62 -11.34
C ALA A 66 5.50 6.74 -10.90
N GLY A 67 6.11 5.61 -10.53
CA GLY A 67 7.50 5.53 -10.08
C GLY A 67 7.77 6.08 -8.67
N ALA A 68 6.78 6.67 -7.97
CA ALA A 68 6.98 7.22 -6.64
C ALA A 68 7.37 6.14 -5.61
N TRP A 69 6.73 4.97 -5.67
CA TRP A 69 7.09 3.83 -4.82
C TRP A 69 8.51 3.34 -5.11
N GLN A 70 8.82 3.01 -6.38
CA GLN A 70 10.17 2.57 -6.79
C GLN A 70 11.28 3.56 -6.43
N ALA A 71 10.99 4.87 -6.37
CA ALA A 71 11.98 5.87 -5.95
C ALA A 71 12.38 5.77 -4.47
N CYS A 72 11.62 5.02 -3.66
CA CYS A 72 11.89 4.72 -2.26
C CYS A 72 12.59 3.35 -2.07
N ALA A 73 12.88 2.62 -3.15
CA ALA A 73 13.59 1.35 -3.08
C ALA A 73 15.05 1.59 -2.68
N GLY A 74 15.55 0.78 -1.74
CA GLY A 74 16.92 0.86 -1.25
C GLY A 74 17.29 -0.32 -0.36
N THR A 75 18.26 -0.12 0.51
CA THR A 75 18.66 -1.12 1.52
C THR A 75 18.26 -0.62 2.90
N PRO A 76 17.09 -1.04 3.43
CA PRO A 76 16.73 -0.77 4.82
C PRO A 76 17.82 -1.29 5.76
N THR A 77 18.26 -0.43 6.66
CA THR A 77 19.21 -0.79 7.72
C THR A 77 18.52 -0.78 9.06
N PHE A 78 18.74 -1.84 9.83
CA PHE A 78 18.27 -1.95 11.21
C PHE A 78 19.45 -2.22 12.16
N THR A 79 19.38 -1.68 13.37
CA THR A 79 20.33 -1.86 14.46
C THR A 79 19.67 -2.64 15.60
N PRO A 80 20.29 -3.72 16.13
CA PRO A 80 19.76 -4.44 17.28
C PRO A 80 19.46 -3.50 18.46
N GLY A 81 18.29 -3.66 19.06
CA GLY A 81 17.80 -2.86 20.17
C GLY A 81 17.23 -1.49 19.80
N GLU A 82 17.24 -1.08 18.53
CA GLU A 82 16.60 0.17 18.13
C GLU A 82 15.08 0.12 18.28
N ARG A 83 14.46 1.30 18.27
CA ARG A 83 13.00 1.45 18.34
C ARG A 83 12.36 1.12 17.00
N VAL A 84 11.33 0.27 17.03
CA VAL A 84 10.52 -0.05 15.86
C VAL A 84 9.03 0.02 16.17
N TRP A 85 8.24 0.35 15.14
CA TRP A 85 6.78 0.24 15.15
C TRP A 85 6.39 -0.88 14.21
N VAL A 86 5.50 -1.74 14.67
CA VAL A 86 5.11 -2.95 13.94
C VAL A 86 3.63 -2.84 13.60
N GLY A 87 3.29 -2.94 12.31
CA GLY A 87 1.93 -3.08 11.83
C GLY A 87 1.67 -4.52 11.42
N VAL A 88 0.52 -5.05 11.82
CA VAL A 88 0.13 -6.43 11.56
C VAL A 88 -1.27 -6.46 10.96
N ASP A 89 -1.37 -6.98 9.74
CA ASP A 89 -2.66 -7.25 9.09
C ASP A 89 -2.80 -8.75 8.89
N VAL A 90 -3.77 -9.35 9.57
CA VAL A 90 -4.00 -10.80 9.53
C VAL A 90 -5.14 -11.08 8.56
N GLY A 91 -4.82 -11.67 7.41
CA GLY A 91 -5.79 -12.15 6.43
C GLY A 91 -6.56 -13.39 6.92
N GLY A 92 -7.76 -13.60 6.39
CA GLY A 92 -8.43 -14.92 6.46
C GLY A 92 -8.08 -15.78 5.24
N GLU A 93 -8.81 -16.88 5.00
CA GLU A 93 -8.59 -17.85 3.89
C GLU A 93 -8.36 -17.25 2.48
N ARG A 94 -8.74 -15.99 2.24
CA ARG A 94 -8.67 -15.31 0.93
C ARG A 94 -7.74 -14.10 0.92
N SER A 95 -6.91 -13.92 1.94
CA SER A 95 -6.00 -12.79 2.07
C SER A 95 -4.69 -13.24 2.70
N ASP A 96 -3.62 -12.48 2.46
CA ASP A 96 -2.35 -12.78 3.13
C ASP A 96 -2.35 -12.17 4.52
N SER A 97 -1.52 -12.74 5.38
CA SER A 97 -1.14 -12.06 6.61
C SER A 97 0.22 -11.38 6.40
N ALA A 98 0.39 -10.22 6.98
CA ALA A 98 1.62 -9.45 6.86
C ALA A 98 2.02 -8.83 8.20
N VAL A 99 3.32 -8.88 8.47
CA VAL A 99 3.99 -8.11 9.50
C VAL A 99 4.93 -7.14 8.80
N VAL A 100 4.75 -5.85 9.07
CA VAL A 100 5.61 -4.79 8.58
C VAL A 100 6.15 -4.04 9.77
N TRP A 101 7.46 -3.79 9.81
CA TRP A 101 8.06 -2.97 10.85
C TRP A 101 8.84 -1.81 10.24
N ILE A 102 8.81 -0.68 10.94
CA ILE A 102 9.54 0.52 10.57
C ILE A 102 10.33 1.06 11.75
N ASN A 103 11.53 1.58 11.49
CA ASN A 103 12.30 2.32 12.50
C ASN A 103 12.03 3.84 12.43
N GLU A 104 12.73 4.60 13.25
CA GLU A 104 12.63 6.06 13.33
C GLU A 104 12.88 6.76 11.98
N GLN A 105 13.74 6.19 11.14
CA GLN A 105 14.11 6.71 9.82
C GLN A 105 13.23 6.17 8.69
N LEU A 106 12.11 5.49 9.02
CA LEU A 106 11.19 4.89 8.05
C LEU A 106 11.85 3.86 7.13
N HIS A 107 12.86 3.14 7.64
CA HIS A 107 13.35 1.93 7.01
C HIS A 107 12.34 0.81 7.22
N VAL A 108 11.94 0.15 6.14
CA VAL A 108 10.86 -0.85 6.16
C VAL A 108 11.44 -2.25 6.15
N GLY A 109 10.97 -3.09 7.06
CA GLY A 109 11.07 -4.54 6.94
C GLY A 109 9.67 -5.14 6.80
N VAL A 110 9.58 -6.28 6.12
CA VAL A 110 8.32 -6.93 5.80
C VAL A 110 8.50 -8.44 5.80
N GLN A 111 7.47 -9.13 6.27
CA GLN A 111 7.29 -10.56 6.11
C GLN A 111 5.80 -10.85 5.86
N THR A 112 5.53 -11.69 4.87
CA THR A 112 4.19 -12.10 4.43
C THR A 112 4.04 -13.60 4.58
N TRP A 113 2.79 -14.04 4.81
CA TRP A 113 2.40 -15.44 4.86
C TRP A 113 1.05 -15.65 4.19
N SER A 114 0.88 -16.82 3.57
CA SER A 114 -0.38 -17.25 2.95
C SER A 114 -0.82 -18.58 3.57
N GLY A 115 -2.13 -18.73 3.78
CA GLY A 115 -2.72 -19.99 4.27
C GLY A 115 -3.20 -19.93 5.73
N ASP A 116 -3.68 -21.06 6.22
CA ASP A 116 -4.46 -21.14 7.47
C ASP A 116 -3.61 -21.00 8.74
N ASP A 117 -2.32 -21.36 8.68
CA ASP A 117 -1.39 -21.30 9.82
C ASP A 117 -0.78 -19.90 10.05
N ALA A 118 -1.11 -18.92 9.20
CA ALA A 118 -0.47 -17.62 9.19
C ALA A 118 -0.56 -16.86 10.53
N VAL A 119 -1.62 -17.07 11.33
CA VAL A 119 -1.77 -16.41 12.64
C VAL A 119 -0.65 -16.81 13.61
N LEU A 120 -0.29 -18.10 13.63
CA LEU A 120 0.77 -18.60 14.50
C LEU A 120 2.13 -18.07 14.05
N GLU A 121 2.38 -18.06 12.74
CA GLU A 121 3.62 -17.56 12.14
C GLU A 121 3.80 -16.06 12.41
N VAL A 122 2.74 -15.27 12.25
CA VAL A 122 2.72 -13.84 12.60
C VAL A 122 3.05 -13.63 14.08
N THR A 123 2.44 -14.41 14.97
CA THR A 123 2.66 -14.27 16.42
C THR A 123 4.11 -14.59 16.80
N ALA A 124 4.65 -15.66 16.23
CA ALA A 124 6.04 -16.06 16.42
C ALA A 124 7.00 -14.99 15.89
N HIS A 125 6.76 -14.48 14.68
CA HIS A 125 7.64 -13.50 14.06
C HIS A 125 7.67 -12.17 14.82
N VAL A 126 6.53 -11.66 15.30
CA VAL A 126 6.52 -10.45 16.14
C VAL A 126 7.28 -10.67 17.45
N THR A 127 7.25 -11.90 18.00
CA THR A 127 8.05 -12.25 19.18
C THR A 127 9.55 -12.29 18.86
N GLU A 128 9.94 -12.78 17.68
CA GLU A 128 11.34 -12.74 17.20
C GLU A 128 11.83 -11.31 17.01
N LEU A 129 10.99 -10.44 16.43
CA LEU A 129 11.28 -9.01 16.31
C LEU A 129 11.45 -8.37 17.68
N ALA A 130 10.63 -8.73 18.68
CA ALA A 130 10.77 -8.23 20.05
C ALA A 130 12.07 -8.68 20.75
N ALA A 131 12.66 -9.80 20.32
CA ALA A 131 13.98 -10.22 20.80
C ALA A 131 15.14 -9.45 20.14
N GLN A 132 14.91 -8.88 18.96
CA GLN A 132 15.93 -8.14 18.20
C GLN A 132 15.84 -6.62 18.40
N TYR A 133 14.64 -6.09 18.61
CA TYR A 133 14.34 -4.66 18.60
C TYR A 133 13.47 -4.26 19.78
N GLN A 134 13.50 -2.97 20.12
CA GLN A 134 12.55 -2.38 21.05
C GLN A 134 11.25 -2.04 20.31
N ILE A 135 10.28 -2.96 20.31
CA ILE A 135 8.95 -2.68 19.78
C ILE A 135 8.28 -1.61 20.64
N VAL A 136 8.03 -0.43 20.05
CA VAL A 136 7.31 0.67 20.68
C VAL A 136 5.83 0.32 20.76
N GLU A 137 5.25 -0.07 19.63
CA GLU A 137 3.89 -0.57 19.53
C GLU A 137 3.80 -1.63 18.41
N ALA A 138 3.07 -2.71 18.68
CA ALA A 138 2.62 -3.66 17.68
C ALA A 138 1.12 -3.46 17.45
N VAL A 139 0.74 -2.99 16.28
CA VAL A 139 -0.64 -2.57 15.98
C VAL A 139 -1.35 -3.51 15.04
N TYR A 140 -2.62 -3.75 15.33
CA TYR A 140 -3.39 -4.81 14.69
C TYR A 140 -4.88 -4.46 14.61
N ASP A 141 -5.59 -5.02 13.64
CA ASP A 141 -7.05 -4.89 13.59
C ASP A 141 -7.73 -5.81 14.63
N PRO A 142 -8.62 -5.27 15.49
CA PRO A 142 -9.21 -6.02 16.59
C PRO A 142 -10.04 -7.25 16.19
N TRP A 143 -10.51 -7.36 14.93
CA TRP A 143 -11.47 -8.39 14.57
C TRP A 143 -10.85 -9.80 14.47
N ARG A 144 -9.59 -9.92 14.04
CA ARG A 144 -8.93 -11.22 13.79
C ARG A 144 -7.79 -11.57 14.74
N ALA A 145 -7.31 -10.61 15.52
CA ALA A 145 -6.03 -10.69 16.20
C ALA A 145 -6.11 -10.62 17.75
N GLY A 146 -7.30 -10.79 18.33
CA GLY A 146 -7.51 -10.66 19.77
C GLY A 146 -6.69 -11.61 20.65
N GLN A 147 -6.58 -12.89 20.27
CA GLN A 147 -5.78 -13.87 21.02
C GLN A 147 -4.27 -13.61 20.88
N MET A 148 -3.82 -13.34 19.66
CA MET A 148 -2.43 -12.96 19.36
C MET A 148 -1.99 -11.74 20.18
N ALA A 149 -2.84 -10.72 20.28
CA ALA A 149 -2.54 -9.53 21.07
C ALA A 149 -2.42 -9.79 22.58
N GLN A 150 -3.24 -10.72 23.12
CA GLN A 150 -3.11 -11.14 24.51
C GLN A 150 -1.78 -11.84 24.76
N GLU A 151 -1.35 -12.69 23.83
CA GLU A 151 -0.05 -13.37 23.91
C GLU A 151 1.12 -12.37 23.88
N TRP A 152 1.08 -11.40 22.96
CA TRP A 152 2.06 -10.32 22.91
C TRP A 152 2.12 -9.51 24.21
N ALA A 153 0.96 -9.15 24.76
CA ALA A 153 0.89 -8.42 26.03
C ALA A 153 1.49 -9.22 27.19
N GLN A 154 1.27 -10.53 27.26
CA GLN A 154 1.90 -11.41 28.26
C GLN A 154 3.42 -11.47 28.12
N ARG A 155 3.94 -11.26 26.90
CA ARG A 155 5.37 -11.20 26.58
C ARG A 155 5.96 -9.79 26.73
N GLY A 156 5.19 -8.82 27.22
CA GLY A 156 5.63 -7.44 27.43
C GLY A 156 5.65 -6.56 26.18
N ILE A 157 5.06 -7.02 25.07
CA ILE A 157 4.93 -6.24 23.84
C ILE A 157 3.69 -5.35 23.96
N THR A 158 3.82 -4.06 23.67
CA THR A 158 2.71 -3.11 23.66
C THR A 158 1.83 -3.34 22.43
N ALA A 159 0.84 -4.23 22.56
CA ALA A 159 -0.14 -4.52 21.53
C ALA A 159 -1.26 -3.46 21.54
N VAL A 160 -1.43 -2.72 20.44
CA VAL A 160 -2.41 -1.62 20.32
C VAL A 160 -3.43 -1.92 19.23
N THR A 161 -4.71 -1.77 19.54
CA THR A 161 -5.75 -1.94 18.53
C THR A 161 -5.75 -0.78 17.54
N PHE A 162 -5.87 -1.12 16.26
CA PHE A 162 -6.03 -0.18 15.18
C PHE A 162 -7.31 -0.52 14.41
N PRO A 163 -8.48 0.04 14.80
CA PRO A 163 -9.71 -0.20 14.06
C PRO A 163 -9.54 0.32 12.63
N GLN A 164 -9.74 -0.53 11.61
CA GLN A 164 -9.62 -0.14 10.20
C GLN A 164 -10.81 0.72 9.70
N SER A 165 -11.41 1.54 10.56
CA SER A 165 -12.48 2.48 10.21
C SER A 165 -11.94 3.65 9.38
N ASP A 166 -12.80 4.33 8.62
CA ASP A 166 -12.39 5.46 7.78
C ASP A 166 -11.71 6.57 8.60
N SER A 167 -12.11 6.80 9.86
CA SER A 167 -11.48 7.82 10.72
C SER A 167 -10.04 7.52 11.12
N ARG A 168 -9.62 6.25 11.09
CA ARG A 168 -8.24 5.82 11.40
C ARG A 168 -7.44 5.58 10.12
N MET A 169 -8.05 4.97 9.12
CA MET A 169 -7.35 4.61 7.88
C MET A 169 -7.10 5.80 6.95
N ILE A 170 -7.96 6.83 6.92
CA ILE A 170 -7.70 8.02 6.08
C ILE A 170 -6.38 8.71 6.50
N PRO A 171 -6.18 9.08 7.79
CA PRO A 171 -4.89 9.67 8.22
C PRO A 171 -3.68 8.76 7.98
N ALA A 172 -3.82 7.46 8.20
CA ALA A 172 -2.75 6.48 7.95
C ALA A 172 -2.35 6.43 6.48
N CYS A 173 -3.33 6.43 5.57
CA CYS A 173 -3.09 6.42 4.12
C CYS A 173 -2.46 7.73 3.64
N GLU A 174 -2.90 8.87 4.17
CA GLU A 174 -2.32 10.18 3.87
C GLU A 174 -0.87 10.27 4.36
N THR A 175 -0.58 9.79 5.58
CA THR A 175 0.78 9.79 6.12
C THR A 175 1.72 8.89 5.32
N LEU A 176 1.26 7.69 4.92
CA LEU A 176 2.02 6.81 4.04
C LEU A 176 2.26 7.44 2.66
N TYR A 177 1.23 8.04 2.06
CA TYR A 177 1.35 8.75 0.78
C TYR A 177 2.42 9.84 0.87
N ASP A 178 2.36 10.68 1.91
CA ASP A 178 3.32 11.76 2.13
C ASP A 178 4.74 11.23 2.38
N ALA A 179 4.90 10.10 3.06
CA ALA A 179 6.20 9.47 3.26
C ALA A 179 6.81 8.99 1.93
N VAL A 180 5.99 8.41 1.04
CA VAL A 180 6.43 7.92 -0.27
C VAL A 180 6.72 9.07 -1.23
N VAL A 181 5.78 10.00 -1.40
CA VAL A 181 5.92 11.09 -2.39
C VAL A 181 7.10 12.01 -2.05
N HIS A 182 7.37 12.25 -0.77
CA HIS A 182 8.52 13.03 -0.33
C HIS A 182 9.80 12.20 -0.14
N LYS A 183 9.81 10.92 -0.54
CA LYS A 183 10.98 10.02 -0.48
C LYS A 183 11.60 9.91 0.91
N ARG A 184 10.75 9.89 1.95
CA ARG A 184 11.18 9.74 3.36
C ARG A 184 11.27 8.28 3.78
N LEU A 185 10.63 7.38 3.05
CA LEU A 185 10.60 5.94 3.31
C LEU A 185 11.68 5.22 2.51
N VAL A 186 12.28 4.18 3.09
CA VAL A 186 13.21 3.26 2.39
C VAL A 186 12.70 1.84 2.52
N HIS A 187 12.36 1.19 1.39
CA HIS A 187 11.87 -0.20 1.37
C HIS A 187 12.84 -1.15 0.64
N PRO A 188 12.82 -2.46 0.94
CA PRO A 188 13.81 -3.42 0.46
C PRO A 188 13.58 -3.89 -0.99
N ASP A 189 12.71 -3.23 -1.74
CA ASP A 189 12.19 -3.70 -3.04
C ASP A 189 11.63 -5.13 -3.00
N ASP A 190 11.03 -5.51 -1.87
CA ASP A 190 10.44 -6.84 -1.68
C ASP A 190 9.29 -7.09 -2.68
N PRO A 191 9.32 -8.21 -3.44
CA PRO A 191 8.33 -8.49 -4.48
C PRO A 191 6.88 -8.55 -3.97
N ASP A 192 6.65 -9.06 -2.76
CA ASP A 192 5.32 -9.21 -2.19
C ASP A 192 4.77 -7.86 -1.72
N LEU A 193 5.56 -7.08 -0.99
CA LEU A 193 5.20 -5.72 -0.61
C LEU A 193 4.94 -4.85 -1.85
N ASN A 194 5.80 -4.95 -2.86
CA ASN A 194 5.63 -4.26 -4.14
C ASN A 194 4.30 -4.63 -4.81
N SER A 195 3.98 -5.93 -4.86
CA SER A 195 2.71 -6.41 -5.41
C SER A 195 1.51 -5.82 -4.67
N HIS A 196 1.53 -5.82 -3.33
CA HIS A 196 0.45 -5.27 -2.50
C HIS A 196 0.27 -3.76 -2.69
N VAL A 197 1.36 -3.00 -2.75
CA VAL A 197 1.34 -1.55 -3.00
C VAL A 197 0.73 -1.21 -4.37
N HIS A 198 1.15 -1.92 -5.42
CA HIS A 198 0.68 -1.70 -6.79
C HIS A 198 -0.74 -2.22 -7.04
N ALA A 199 -1.19 -3.19 -6.25
CA ALA A 199 -2.53 -3.75 -6.36
C ALA A 199 -3.61 -2.87 -5.72
N ALA A 200 -3.24 -2.07 -4.71
CA ALA A 200 -4.16 -1.20 -3.98
C ALA A 200 -4.68 -0.02 -4.81
N ILE A 201 -5.87 0.46 -4.46
CA ILE A 201 -6.50 1.64 -5.06
C ILE A 201 -6.91 2.65 -3.98
N ALA A 202 -7.07 3.91 -4.36
CA ALA A 202 -7.64 4.96 -3.54
C ALA A 202 -9.18 4.96 -3.65
N ARG A 203 -9.87 4.66 -2.54
CA ARG A 203 -11.31 4.90 -2.39
C ARG A 203 -11.53 6.27 -1.77
N HIS A 204 -12.17 7.16 -2.51
CA HIS A 204 -12.49 8.51 -2.06
C HIS A 204 -13.83 8.57 -1.32
N SER A 205 -13.89 9.44 -0.31
CA SER A 205 -15.09 9.79 0.44
C SER A 205 -15.14 11.31 0.66
N ARG A 206 -16.21 11.81 1.32
CA ARG A 206 -16.29 13.23 1.72
C ARG A 206 -15.23 13.64 2.75
N ARG A 207 -14.65 12.69 3.48
CA ARG A 207 -13.71 12.93 4.58
C ARG A 207 -12.25 12.80 4.18
N GLY A 208 -11.97 12.41 2.94
CA GLY A 208 -10.64 12.03 2.46
C GLY A 208 -10.68 10.70 1.73
N TRP A 209 -9.52 10.12 1.50
CA TRP A 209 -9.36 8.86 0.77
C TRP A 209 -8.59 7.84 1.60
N ARG A 210 -8.75 6.56 1.27
CA ARG A 210 -7.99 5.47 1.88
C ARG A 210 -7.69 4.39 0.86
N LEU A 211 -6.71 3.55 1.17
CA LEU A 211 -6.43 2.32 0.45
C LEU A 211 -7.63 1.37 0.51
N ASP A 212 -7.89 0.74 -0.62
CA ASP A 212 -8.92 -0.28 -0.79
C ASP A 212 -8.50 -1.32 -1.84
N LYS A 213 -9.20 -2.45 -1.82
CA LYS A 213 -9.04 -3.53 -2.79
C LYS A 213 -9.95 -3.24 -4.01
N PRO A 214 -9.45 -3.33 -5.25
CA PRO A 214 -10.30 -3.18 -6.44
C PRO A 214 -11.35 -4.30 -6.56
N ASP A 215 -11.01 -5.49 -6.05
CA ASP A 215 -11.92 -6.62 -5.91
C ASP A 215 -11.54 -7.46 -4.67
N ARG A 216 -12.42 -8.38 -4.28
CA ARG A 216 -12.23 -9.20 -3.05
C ARG A 216 -11.06 -10.19 -3.11
N SER A 217 -10.54 -10.50 -4.31
CA SER A 217 -9.42 -11.44 -4.48
C SER A 217 -8.05 -10.75 -4.43
N THR A 218 -8.04 -9.42 -4.55
CA THR A 218 -6.83 -8.63 -4.51
C THR A 218 -6.26 -8.55 -3.10
N LYS A 219 -4.95 -8.81 -2.98
CA LYS A 219 -4.23 -8.78 -1.70
C LYS A 219 -3.51 -7.45 -1.55
N ILE A 220 -3.73 -6.80 -0.41
CA ILE A 220 -3.12 -5.50 -0.05
C ILE A 220 -2.66 -5.47 1.41
N ASP A 221 -2.65 -6.63 2.07
CA ASP A 221 -2.55 -6.74 3.53
C ASP A 221 -1.20 -6.17 4.04
N ALA A 222 -0.09 -6.43 3.34
CA ALA A 222 1.21 -5.78 3.61
C ALA A 222 1.21 -4.23 3.50
N VAL A 223 0.53 -3.62 2.51
CA VAL A 223 0.49 -2.14 2.44
C VAL A 223 -0.44 -1.55 3.52
N ILE A 224 -1.47 -2.28 3.95
CA ILE A 224 -2.30 -1.90 5.09
C ILE A 224 -1.50 -1.98 6.39
N ALA A 225 -0.75 -3.07 6.62
CA ALA A 225 0.18 -3.22 7.74
C ALA A 225 1.20 -2.06 7.78
N LEU A 226 1.78 -1.70 6.63
CA LEU A 226 2.68 -0.56 6.52
C LEU A 226 2.00 0.77 6.89
N ALA A 227 0.79 1.03 6.38
CA ALA A 227 0.04 2.25 6.69
C ALA A 227 -0.25 2.36 8.20
N MET A 228 -0.62 1.25 8.85
CA MET A 228 -0.83 1.22 10.30
C MET A 228 0.46 1.49 11.07
N ALA A 229 1.59 0.87 10.68
CA ALA A 229 2.89 1.11 11.33
C ALA A 229 3.29 2.60 11.25
N ILE A 230 3.15 3.21 10.06
CA ILE A 230 3.47 4.62 9.81
C ILE A 230 2.59 5.57 10.63
N ASP A 231 1.28 5.31 10.73
CA ASP A 231 0.39 6.14 11.57
C ASP A 231 0.87 6.19 13.02
N ARG A 232 1.34 5.05 13.55
CA ARG A 232 1.78 4.93 14.95
C ARG A 232 3.19 5.46 15.18
N HIS A 233 4.05 5.41 14.17
CA HIS A 233 5.30 6.14 14.17
C HIS A 233 5.07 7.65 14.22
N ALA A 234 4.14 8.15 13.40
CA ALA A 234 3.79 9.57 13.34
C ALA A 234 3.04 10.06 14.59
N TYR A 235 2.21 9.19 15.18
CA TYR A 235 1.48 9.46 16.41
C TYR A 235 2.31 9.07 17.64
N GLN A 236 3.19 9.96 18.07
CA GLN A 236 3.86 9.83 19.37
C GLN A 236 2.95 10.45 20.44
N PRO A 237 2.34 9.67 21.36
CA PRO A 237 1.66 10.27 22.50
C PRO A 237 2.69 11.08 23.30
N GLU A 238 2.32 12.29 23.75
CA GLU A 238 3.17 13.03 24.68
C GLU A 238 3.50 12.12 25.88
N PRO A 239 4.77 12.07 26.34
CA PRO A 239 5.11 11.30 27.52
C PRO A 239 4.21 11.76 28.66
N ALA A 240 3.54 10.81 29.30
CA ALA A 240 2.66 11.10 30.43
C ALA A 240 3.47 11.89 31.47
N VAL A 241 3.11 13.16 31.67
CA VAL A 241 3.66 13.97 32.74
C VAL A 241 3.17 13.33 34.03
N LEU A 242 4.04 12.58 34.70
CA LEU A 242 3.81 12.14 36.06
C LEU A 242 3.79 13.40 36.91
N HIS A 243 2.60 13.95 37.16
CA HIS A 243 2.41 14.85 38.29
C HIS A 243 2.66 14.02 39.55
N GLY A 244 3.91 14.06 40.02
CA GLY A 244 4.29 13.52 41.30
C GLY A 244 3.37 14.12 42.35
N TRP A 245 2.67 13.24 43.06
CA TRP A 245 1.94 13.61 44.26
C TRP A 245 2.99 14.01 45.30
N VAL A 246 3.06 15.31 45.59
CA VAL A 246 3.77 15.88 46.75
C VAL A 246 2.84 15.81 47.96
#